data_AF-A0A951A2C5-F1
#
_entry.id   AF-A0A951A2C5-F1
#
_cell.length_a   1.000
_cell.length_b   1.000
_cell.length_c   1.000
_cell.angle_alpha   90.00
_cell.angle_beta   90.00
_cell.angle_gamma   90.00
#
_symmetry.space_group_name_H-M   'P 1'
#
loop_
_entity.id
_entity.type
_entity.pdbx_description
1 polymer ?
#
loop_
_entity_poly.entity_id
_entity_poly.type
_entity_poly.pdbx_seq_one_letter_code
_entity_poly.pdbx_strand_id
1 'polypeptide(L)'
;MPKPILPPELAAELSPATLLVRGGTERSPYEETSEALFLTSGFVYDSATEAEAAFKQDGSRYVYSRYRNPTVTMFEERLRLIEGAEACRATASGMAAVFAALLCKLRAGQRVVASRALFGSCHYIVAELLPRWGIETVQVDGRDLSAWETALAPGAALAFCESPSNPAMEIID
;
A
#
# COMPACT_ATOMS: atom_id res chain seq x y z
N MET A 1 -19.51 19.35 5.12
CA MET A 1 -18.50 18.28 5.27
C MET A 1 -18.57 17.41 4.04
N PRO A 2 -17.44 16.92 3.55
CA PRO A 2 -17.45 15.95 2.46
C PRO A 2 -18.24 14.70 2.88
N LYS A 3 -18.96 14.12 1.93
CA LYS A 3 -19.93 13.05 2.20
C LYS A 3 -19.55 11.81 1.40
N PRO A 4 -19.19 10.69 2.05
CA PRO A 4 -19.01 9.44 1.33
C PRO A 4 -20.35 9.04 0.69
N ILE A 5 -20.30 8.59 -0.56
CA ILE A 5 -21.51 8.18 -1.28
C ILE A 5 -22.10 6.90 -0.69
N LEU A 6 -21.24 5.99 -0.24
CA LEU A 6 -21.63 4.73 0.38
C LEU A 6 -21.38 4.80 1.89
N PRO A 7 -22.41 4.57 2.73
CA PRO A 7 -22.20 4.35 4.15
C PRO A 7 -21.27 3.15 4.38
N PRO A 8 -20.37 3.20 5.39
CA PRO A 8 -19.41 2.13 5.65
C PRO A 8 -20.07 0.76 5.85
N GLU A 9 -21.19 0.70 6.57
CA GLU A 9 -21.96 -0.52 6.81
C GLU A 9 -22.49 -1.17 5.52
N LEU A 10 -22.89 -0.35 4.53
CA LEU A 10 -23.39 -0.86 3.25
C LEU A 10 -22.24 -1.34 2.36
N ALA A 11 -21.07 -0.72 2.44
CA ALA A 11 -19.93 -1.08 1.59
C ALA A 11 -19.48 -2.54 1.78
N ALA A 12 -19.62 -3.09 2.99
CA ALA A 12 -19.24 -4.46 3.31
C ALA A 12 -20.15 -5.54 2.66
N GLU A 13 -21.38 -5.18 2.27
CA GLU A 13 -22.36 -6.10 1.68
C GLU A 13 -22.38 -6.07 0.15
N LEU A 14 -21.67 -5.13 -0.46
CA LEU A 14 -21.68 -4.92 -1.91
C LEU A 14 -20.64 -5.78 -2.64
N SER A 15 -20.94 -6.11 -3.89
CA SER A 15 -19.99 -6.83 -4.74
C SER A 15 -18.76 -5.96 -5.09
N PRO A 16 -17.57 -6.57 -5.30
CA PRO A 16 -16.37 -5.85 -5.74
C PRO A 16 -16.60 -5.01 -7.02
N ALA A 17 -17.43 -5.50 -7.95
CA ALA A 17 -17.78 -4.78 -9.17
C ALA A 17 -18.54 -3.47 -8.88
N THR A 18 -19.37 -3.43 -7.85
CA THR A 18 -20.06 -2.20 -7.43
C THR A 18 -19.09 -1.23 -6.75
N LEU A 19 -18.21 -1.76 -5.88
CA LEU A 19 -17.19 -0.97 -5.18
C LEU A 19 -16.17 -0.35 -6.15
N LEU A 20 -15.80 -1.05 -7.22
CA LEU A 20 -14.96 -0.52 -8.31
C LEU A 20 -15.52 0.75 -8.96
N VAL A 21 -16.85 0.87 -9.05
CA VAL A 21 -17.51 1.99 -9.74
C VAL A 21 -17.68 3.19 -8.81
N ARG A 22 -18.00 2.98 -7.53
CA ARG A 22 -18.48 4.03 -6.63
C ARG A 22 -17.97 3.97 -5.18
N GLY A 23 -17.16 2.96 -4.86
CA GLY A 23 -16.48 2.85 -3.58
C GLY A 23 -15.47 3.98 -3.39
N GLY A 24 -15.34 4.48 -2.17
CA GLY A 24 -14.38 5.52 -1.81
C GLY A 24 -14.66 6.92 -2.36
N THR A 25 -15.71 7.13 -3.16
CA THR A 25 -16.05 8.46 -3.69
C THR A 25 -16.51 9.39 -2.56
N GLU A 26 -15.86 10.55 -2.47
CA GLU A 26 -16.11 11.58 -1.47
C GLU A 26 -16.41 12.91 -2.19
N ARG A 27 -17.68 13.33 -2.17
CA ARG A 27 -18.12 14.52 -2.93
C ARG A 27 -17.81 15.82 -2.21
N SER A 28 -17.48 16.83 -3.00
CA SER A 28 -17.43 18.21 -2.54
C SER A 28 -18.84 18.75 -2.23
N PRO A 29 -18.94 19.95 -1.64
CA PRO A 29 -20.23 20.63 -1.44
C PRO A 29 -21.04 20.93 -2.71
N TYR A 30 -20.45 20.77 -3.90
CA TYR A 30 -21.11 21.04 -5.18
C TYR A 30 -21.85 19.83 -5.77
N GLU A 31 -21.79 18.67 -5.11
CA GLU A 31 -22.50 17.44 -5.50
C GLU A 31 -22.17 16.95 -6.93
N GLU A 32 -20.93 17.13 -7.36
CA GLU A 32 -20.46 16.66 -8.65
C GLU A 32 -20.63 15.14 -8.83
N THR A 33 -20.96 14.70 -10.06
CA THR A 33 -21.18 13.27 -10.33
C THR A 33 -19.88 12.47 -10.27
N SER A 34 -18.83 12.97 -10.92
CA SER A 34 -17.51 12.35 -11.01
C SER A 34 -16.56 12.87 -9.94
N GLU A 35 -15.51 12.11 -9.61
CA GLU A 35 -14.49 12.52 -8.65
C GLU A 35 -13.80 13.84 -9.07
N ALA A 36 -13.75 14.79 -8.14
CA ALA A 36 -13.00 16.04 -8.34
C ALA A 36 -11.48 15.81 -8.28
N LEU A 37 -10.73 16.64 -9.02
CA LEU A 37 -9.26 16.64 -9.01
C LEU A 37 -8.74 17.79 -8.15
N PHE A 38 -8.05 17.46 -7.06
CA PHE A 38 -7.43 18.41 -6.14
C PHE A 38 -5.96 18.63 -6.48
N LEU A 39 -5.70 19.42 -7.51
CA LEU A 39 -4.36 19.77 -8.00
C LEU A 39 -3.69 20.86 -7.15
N THR A 40 -3.41 20.54 -5.89
CA THR A 40 -2.74 21.43 -4.94
C THR A 40 -1.67 20.68 -4.14
N SER A 41 -0.63 21.39 -3.68
CA SER A 41 0.39 20.82 -2.80
C SER A 41 0.05 20.96 -1.32
N GLY A 42 -0.63 22.03 -0.93
CA GLY A 42 -0.94 22.35 0.47
C GLY A 42 -2.39 22.79 0.67
N PHE A 43 -2.76 22.95 1.93
CA PHE A 43 -4.11 23.29 2.37
C PHE A 43 -4.08 24.47 3.35
N VAL A 44 -5.11 25.30 3.32
CA VAL A 44 -5.26 26.48 4.21
C VAL A 44 -5.95 26.10 5.51
N TYR A 45 -5.72 26.88 6.57
CA TYR A 45 -6.34 26.72 7.88
C TYR A 45 -7.06 27.98 8.30
N ASP A 46 -8.15 27.83 9.04
CA ASP A 46 -8.94 28.96 9.52
C ASP A 46 -8.22 29.68 10.67
N SER A 47 -7.30 29.00 11.36
CA SER A 47 -6.46 29.58 12.41
C SER A 47 -5.13 28.85 12.59
N ALA A 48 -4.16 29.51 13.24
CA ALA A 48 -2.88 28.89 13.62
C ALA A 48 -3.07 27.71 14.60
N THR A 49 -4.04 27.80 15.50
CA THR A 49 -4.39 26.72 16.43
C THR A 49 -4.94 25.49 15.69
N GLU A 50 -5.77 25.69 14.66
CA GLU A 50 -6.23 24.58 13.81
C GLU A 50 -5.06 23.93 13.05
N ALA A 51 -4.15 24.75 12.50
CA ALA A 51 -2.96 24.23 11.85
C ALA A 51 -2.13 23.36 12.81
N GLU A 52 -1.82 23.86 14.01
CA GLU A 52 -1.09 23.10 15.04
C GLU A 52 -1.78 21.77 15.37
N ALA A 53 -3.11 21.80 15.56
CA ALA A 53 -3.90 20.60 15.81
C ALA A 53 -3.82 19.60 14.65
N ALA A 54 -3.91 20.07 13.41
CA ALA A 54 -3.82 19.22 12.22
C ALA A 54 -2.48 18.49 12.08
N PHE A 55 -1.37 19.08 12.54
CA PHE A 55 -0.06 18.42 12.60
C PHE A 55 0.07 17.40 13.74
N LYS A 56 -0.69 17.57 14.83
CA LYS A 56 -0.67 16.69 16.01
C LYS A 56 -1.68 15.53 15.91
N GLN A 57 -2.77 15.72 15.16
CA GLN A 57 -3.85 14.75 15.03
C GLN A 57 -3.58 13.68 13.97
N ASP A 58 -4.31 12.57 14.09
CA ASP A 58 -4.19 11.32 13.34
C ASP A 58 -4.67 11.35 11.88
N GLY A 59 -4.96 12.53 11.31
CA GLY A 59 -5.41 12.67 9.93
C GLY A 59 -6.88 13.07 9.77
N SER A 60 -7.49 13.71 10.76
CA SER A 60 -8.77 14.41 10.59
C SER A 60 -8.74 15.50 9.49
N ARG A 61 -7.55 16.04 9.19
CA ARG A 61 -7.32 17.17 8.29
C ARG A 61 -6.26 16.86 7.24
N TYR A 62 -6.47 17.39 6.03
CA TYR A 62 -5.41 17.43 5.01
C TYR A 62 -4.43 18.56 5.33
N VAL A 63 -3.13 18.24 5.27
CA VAL A 63 -2.03 19.16 5.63
C VAL A 63 -1.10 19.40 4.44
N TYR A 64 -0.64 18.35 3.76
CA TYR A 64 0.21 18.46 2.57
C TYR A 64 0.10 17.22 1.67
N SER A 65 0.02 17.43 0.35
CA SER A 65 -0.27 16.38 -0.64
C SER A 65 0.84 15.32 -0.79
N ARG A 66 2.03 15.53 -0.20
CA ARG A 66 3.09 14.51 -0.20
C ARG A 66 2.67 13.22 0.51
N TYR A 67 1.81 13.31 1.53
CA TYR A 67 1.35 12.15 2.29
C TYR A 67 -0.14 11.89 2.15
N ARG A 68 -0.98 12.94 1.96
CA ARG A 68 -2.44 12.78 1.76
C ARG A 68 -3.02 13.90 0.91
N ASN A 69 -3.87 13.52 -0.04
CA ASN A 69 -4.61 14.42 -0.93
C ASN A 69 -6.01 13.84 -1.17
N PRO A 70 -7.10 14.64 -1.23
CA PRO A 70 -8.45 14.09 -1.37
C PRO A 70 -8.64 13.19 -2.59
N THR A 71 -8.07 13.56 -3.74
CA THR A 71 -8.09 12.73 -4.96
C THR A 71 -7.45 11.37 -4.73
N VAL A 72 -6.29 11.37 -4.04
CA VAL A 72 -5.54 10.15 -3.73
C VAL A 72 -6.26 9.31 -2.69
N THR A 73 -6.86 9.92 -1.69
CA THR A 73 -7.63 9.23 -0.64
C THR A 73 -8.85 8.51 -1.22
N MET A 74 -9.56 9.08 -2.20
CA MET A 74 -10.64 8.36 -2.89
C MET A 74 -10.13 7.10 -3.62
N PHE A 75 -8.94 7.16 -4.24
CA PHE A 75 -8.29 6.00 -4.87
C PHE A 75 -7.87 4.95 -3.83
N GLU A 76 -7.21 5.36 -2.76
CA GLU A 76 -6.78 4.48 -1.66
C GLU A 76 -7.97 3.75 -1.05
N GLU A 77 -9.05 4.47 -0.73
CA GLU A 77 -10.24 3.89 -0.12
C GLU A 77 -10.95 2.91 -1.06
N ARG A 78 -11.03 3.22 -2.36
CA ARG A 78 -11.60 2.30 -3.34
C ARG A 78 -10.80 1.00 -3.41
N LEU A 79 -9.47 1.09 -3.50
CA LEU A 79 -8.62 -0.11 -3.58
C LEU A 79 -8.68 -0.91 -2.27
N ARG A 80 -8.67 -0.24 -1.11
CA ARG A 80 -8.86 -0.86 0.21
C ARG A 80 -10.14 -1.70 0.27
N LEU A 81 -11.25 -1.13 -0.19
CA LEU A 81 -12.56 -1.79 -0.19
C LEU A 81 -12.60 -3.04 -1.07
N ILE A 82 -11.95 -3.02 -2.23
CA ILE A 82 -11.94 -4.16 -3.18
C ILE A 82 -11.04 -5.28 -2.69
N GLU A 83 -9.91 -4.92 -2.07
CA GLU A 83 -8.98 -5.89 -1.49
C GLU A 83 -9.51 -6.49 -0.18
N GLY A 84 -10.42 -5.80 0.52
CA GLY A 84 -10.85 -6.16 1.87
C GLY A 84 -9.79 -5.86 2.94
N ALA A 85 -8.84 -4.98 2.65
CA ALA A 85 -7.76 -4.61 3.56
C ALA A 85 -8.21 -3.62 4.64
N GLU A 86 -7.47 -3.56 5.75
CA GLU A 86 -7.72 -2.58 6.82
C GLU A 86 -7.34 -1.15 6.42
N ALA A 87 -6.34 -1.01 5.55
CA ALA A 87 -5.84 0.27 5.06
C ALA A 87 -5.18 0.13 3.68
N CYS A 88 -5.11 1.24 2.94
CA CYS A 88 -4.39 1.31 1.68
C CYS A 88 -3.56 2.61 1.62
N ARG A 89 -2.39 2.54 0.99
CA ARG A 89 -1.57 3.72 0.69
C ARG A 89 -1.08 3.72 -0.75
N ALA A 90 -1.33 4.83 -1.43
CA ALA A 90 -0.85 5.06 -2.77
C ALA A 90 0.63 5.49 -2.74
N THR A 91 1.38 5.06 -3.75
CA THR A 91 2.76 5.47 -3.96
C THR A 91 2.94 5.89 -5.41
N ALA A 92 4.10 6.49 -5.72
CA ALA A 92 4.39 6.96 -7.07
C ALA A 92 4.55 5.83 -8.11
N SER A 93 4.82 4.59 -7.68
CA SER A 93 4.98 3.43 -8.57
C SER A 93 4.87 2.11 -7.80
N GLY A 94 4.64 1.00 -8.51
CA GLY A 94 4.68 -0.33 -7.91
C GLY A 94 5.99 -0.64 -7.19
N MET A 95 7.13 -0.21 -7.74
CA MET A 95 8.42 -0.40 -7.06
C MET A 95 8.57 0.43 -5.79
N ALA A 96 7.99 1.64 -5.74
CA ALA A 96 7.94 2.41 -4.51
C ALA A 96 7.07 1.72 -3.44
N ALA A 97 5.96 1.07 -3.85
CA ALA A 97 5.13 0.28 -2.95
C ALA A 97 5.88 -0.94 -2.39
N VAL A 98 6.50 -1.77 -3.26
CA VAL A 98 7.29 -2.95 -2.85
C VAL A 98 8.41 -2.55 -1.90
N PHE A 99 9.16 -1.50 -2.27
CA PHE A 99 10.25 -1.00 -1.46
C PHE A 99 9.79 -0.51 -0.07
N ALA A 100 8.74 0.30 -0.01
CA ALA A 100 8.19 0.82 1.24
C ALA A 100 7.60 -0.30 2.11
N ALA A 101 6.94 -1.30 1.50
CA ALA A 101 6.39 -2.45 2.21
C ALA A 101 7.48 -3.28 2.88
N LEU A 102 8.61 -3.53 2.20
CA LEU A 102 9.75 -4.26 2.76
C LEU A 102 10.45 -3.46 3.86
N LEU A 103 10.85 -2.22 3.58
CA LEU A 103 11.65 -1.43 4.52
C LEU A 103 10.88 -0.84 5.69
N CYS A 104 9.54 -0.75 5.64
CA CYS A 104 8.79 -0.33 6.83
C CYS A 104 8.87 -1.37 7.97
N LYS A 105 9.24 -2.62 7.67
CA LYS A 105 9.45 -3.68 8.66
C LYS A 105 10.91 -4.06 8.87
N LEU A 106 11.73 -4.01 7.81
CA LEU A 106 13.12 -4.44 7.84
C LEU A 106 14.07 -3.37 8.37
N ARG A 107 15.07 -3.80 9.14
CA ARG A 107 16.23 -3.01 9.57
C ARG A 107 17.52 -3.83 9.45
N ALA A 108 18.67 -3.16 9.49
CA ALA A 108 19.98 -3.82 9.46
C ALA A 108 20.08 -4.95 10.50
N GLY A 109 20.69 -6.06 10.10
CA GLY A 109 20.81 -7.30 10.88
C GLY A 109 19.57 -8.20 10.85
N GLN A 110 18.47 -7.78 10.24
CA GLN A 110 17.32 -8.65 10.01
C GLN A 110 17.43 -9.43 8.70
N ARG A 111 16.51 -10.37 8.53
CA ARG A 111 16.53 -11.38 7.47
C ARG A 111 15.20 -11.43 6.72
N VAL A 112 15.26 -11.55 5.41
CA VAL A 112 14.09 -11.79 4.52
C VAL A 112 14.31 -13.06 3.70
N VAL A 113 13.26 -13.87 3.56
CA VAL A 113 13.25 -15.02 2.65
C VAL A 113 12.33 -14.68 1.47
N ALA A 114 12.77 -14.91 0.24
CA ALA A 114 11.99 -14.58 -0.95
C ALA A 114 11.98 -15.69 -1.99
N SER A 115 10.93 -15.74 -2.82
CA SER A 115 10.96 -16.55 -4.03
C SER A 115 12.04 -16.02 -4.98
N ARG A 116 12.68 -16.92 -5.74
CA ARG A 116 13.64 -16.53 -6.77
C ARG A 116 12.94 -15.93 -8.00
N ALA A 117 11.78 -16.46 -8.37
CA ALA A 117 10.98 -15.95 -9.49
C ALA A 117 10.19 -14.72 -9.04
N LEU A 118 10.74 -13.55 -9.35
CA LEU A 118 10.18 -12.23 -9.07
C LEU A 118 10.36 -11.34 -10.29
N PHE A 119 9.54 -10.29 -10.39
CA PHE A 119 9.81 -9.21 -11.33
C PHE A 119 11.24 -8.68 -11.15
N GLY A 120 11.94 -8.40 -12.25
CA GLY A 120 13.39 -8.12 -12.22
C GLY A 120 13.80 -6.99 -11.26
N SER A 121 12.97 -5.95 -11.11
CA SER A 121 13.24 -4.88 -10.15
C SER A 121 12.96 -5.29 -8.69
N CYS A 122 12.00 -6.17 -8.43
CA CYS A 122 11.78 -6.76 -7.11
C CYS A 122 12.97 -7.65 -6.72
N HIS A 123 13.44 -8.47 -7.65
CA HIS A 123 14.65 -9.26 -7.49
C HIS A 123 15.86 -8.37 -7.16
N TYR A 124 16.05 -7.25 -7.87
CA TYR A 124 17.13 -6.31 -7.58
C TYR A 124 17.03 -5.70 -6.17
N ILE A 125 15.83 -5.34 -5.70
CA ILE A 125 15.65 -4.85 -4.33
C ILE A 125 16.15 -5.90 -3.34
N VAL A 126 15.69 -7.15 -3.47
CA VAL A 126 16.01 -8.23 -2.54
C VAL A 126 17.48 -8.63 -2.63
N ALA A 127 18.01 -8.91 -3.81
CA ALA A 127 19.35 -9.46 -3.99
C ALA A 127 20.48 -8.43 -3.84
N GLU A 128 20.22 -7.14 -4.09
CA GLU A 128 21.27 -6.12 -4.16
C GLU A 128 21.05 -4.96 -3.18
N LEU A 129 19.86 -4.36 -3.14
CA LEU A 129 19.64 -3.16 -2.32
C LEU A 129 19.54 -3.47 -0.82
N LEU A 130 18.77 -4.49 -0.43
CA LEU A 130 18.63 -4.87 0.97
C LEU A 130 19.98 -5.28 1.61
N PRO A 131 20.82 -6.12 0.97
CA PRO A 131 22.16 -6.43 1.49
C PRO A 131 23.06 -5.21 1.69
N ARG A 132 22.96 -4.20 0.81
CA ARG A 132 23.71 -2.94 0.98
C ARG A 132 23.34 -2.16 2.24
N TRP A 133 22.15 -2.38 2.80
CA TRP A 133 21.72 -1.83 4.10
C TRP A 133 21.87 -2.82 5.26
N GLY A 134 22.63 -3.89 5.06
CA GLY A 134 22.92 -4.88 6.09
C GLY A 134 21.76 -5.81 6.42
N ILE A 135 20.79 -5.97 5.51
CA ILE A 135 19.70 -6.95 5.65
C ILE A 135 20.12 -8.24 4.96
N GLU A 136 20.06 -9.36 5.68
CA GLU A 136 20.31 -10.68 5.13
C GLU A 136 19.15 -11.10 4.21
N THR A 137 19.46 -11.67 3.04
CA THR A 137 18.45 -12.18 2.12
C THR A 137 18.74 -13.63 1.76
N VAL A 138 17.69 -14.44 1.69
CA VAL A 138 17.75 -15.83 1.24
C VAL A 138 16.69 -16.05 0.17
N GLN A 139 17.08 -16.60 -0.97
CA GLN A 139 16.17 -16.89 -2.07
C GLN A 139 15.96 -18.40 -2.21
N VAL A 140 14.71 -18.81 -2.46
CA VAL A 140 14.30 -20.21 -2.63
C VAL A 140 13.55 -20.42 -3.95
N ASP A 141 13.44 -21.67 -4.41
CA ASP A 141 12.43 -22.01 -5.43
C ASP A 141 11.05 -21.84 -4.80
N GLY A 142 10.25 -20.92 -5.34
CA GLY A 142 8.96 -20.57 -4.76
C GLY A 142 7.98 -21.73 -4.69
N ARG A 143 8.12 -22.74 -5.57
CA ARG A 143 7.22 -23.90 -5.67
C ARG A 143 7.58 -25.02 -4.68
N ASP A 144 8.72 -24.93 -4.02
CA ASP A 144 9.19 -25.92 -3.07
C ASP A 144 8.94 -25.46 -1.63
N LEU A 145 7.84 -25.93 -1.04
CA LEU A 145 7.47 -25.63 0.34
C LEU A 145 8.53 -26.12 1.36
N SER A 146 9.29 -27.17 1.05
CA SER A 146 10.36 -27.66 1.93
C SER A 146 11.56 -26.71 1.96
N ALA A 147 11.83 -26.03 0.83
CA ALA A 147 12.84 -24.98 0.75
C ALA A 147 12.42 -23.75 1.58
N TRP A 148 11.13 -23.37 1.54
CA TRP A 148 10.59 -22.32 2.41
C TRP A 148 10.71 -22.67 3.89
N GLU A 149 10.30 -23.87 4.29
CA GLU A 149 10.37 -24.32 5.69
C GLU A 149 11.83 -24.29 6.20
N THR A 150 12.75 -24.86 5.43
CA THR A 150 14.19 -24.87 5.77
C THR A 150 14.75 -23.45 5.86
N ALA A 151 14.39 -22.57 4.91
CA ALA A 151 14.87 -21.21 4.88
C ALA A 151 14.28 -20.37 6.02
N LEU A 152 13.03 -20.60 6.43
CA LEU A 152 12.38 -19.84 7.50
C LEU A 152 12.74 -20.33 8.91
N ALA A 153 13.20 -21.58 9.07
CA ALA A 153 13.50 -22.19 10.38
C ALA A 153 14.46 -21.40 11.29
N PRO A 154 15.53 -20.74 10.80
CA PRO A 154 16.39 -19.89 11.65
C PRO A 154 15.73 -18.57 12.10
N GLY A 155 14.53 -18.26 11.61
CA GLY A 155 13.83 -17.00 11.79
C GLY A 155 14.01 -16.05 10.60
N ALA A 156 12.94 -15.33 10.25
CA ALA A 156 12.92 -14.27 9.25
C ALA A 156 11.94 -13.18 9.69
N ALA A 157 12.24 -11.93 9.37
CA ALA A 157 11.34 -10.81 9.64
C ALA A 157 10.20 -10.72 8.61
N LEU A 158 10.45 -11.18 7.37
CA LEU A 158 9.48 -11.18 6.27
C LEU A 158 9.73 -12.36 5.32
N ALA A 159 8.64 -12.82 4.69
CA ALA A 159 8.66 -13.62 3.47
C ALA A 159 8.09 -12.79 2.31
N PHE A 160 8.61 -12.96 1.08
CA PHE A 160 8.17 -12.20 -0.10
C PHE A 160 8.10 -13.06 -1.36
N CYS A 161 6.97 -13.00 -2.09
CA CYS A 161 6.74 -13.79 -3.29
C CYS A 161 5.77 -13.12 -4.27
N GLU A 162 5.74 -13.61 -5.51
CA GLU A 162 4.78 -13.25 -6.56
C GLU A 162 4.08 -14.53 -7.07
N SER A 163 2.76 -14.50 -7.23
CA SER A 163 1.95 -15.65 -7.72
C SER A 163 0.75 -15.13 -8.54
N PRO A 164 0.63 -15.47 -9.84
CA PRO A 164 1.65 -16.10 -10.67
C PRO A 164 2.90 -15.22 -10.81
N SER A 165 4.09 -15.83 -10.89
CA SER A 165 5.33 -15.09 -11.13
C SER A 165 5.38 -14.48 -12.53
N ASN A 166 6.11 -13.37 -12.70
CA ASN A 166 6.37 -12.78 -14.01
C ASN A 166 7.85 -12.98 -14.40
N PRO A 167 8.17 -13.51 -15.60
CA PRO A 167 7.27 -13.87 -16.71
C PRO A 167 6.86 -15.36 -16.74
N ALA A 168 7.36 -16.17 -15.81
CA ALA A 168 7.28 -17.64 -15.88
C ALA A 168 5.91 -18.23 -15.50
N MET A 169 5.01 -17.42 -14.92
CA MET A 169 3.67 -17.83 -14.47
C MET A 169 3.70 -18.97 -13.45
N GLU A 170 4.75 -19.04 -12.63
CA GLU A 170 4.84 -20.03 -11.56
C GLU A 170 3.83 -19.70 -10.46
N ILE A 171 3.11 -20.70 -9.98
CA ILE A 171 2.16 -20.58 -8.88
C ILE A 171 2.84 -21.02 -7.59
N ILE A 172 2.68 -20.21 -6.55
CA ILE A 172 3.10 -20.47 -5.18
C ILE A 172 1.83 -20.55 -4.33
N ASP A 173 1.75 -21.58 -3.50
CA ASP A 173 0.69 -21.82 -2.48
C ASP A 173 1.06 -21.07 -1.19
#